data_AF-A0A8H8NG67-F1
#
_entry.id   AF-A0A8H8NG67-F1
#
_cell.length_a   1.000
_cell.length_b   1.000
_cell.length_c   1.000
_cell.angle_alpha   90.00
_cell.angle_beta   90.00
_cell.angle_gamma   90.00
#
_symmetry.space_group_name_H-M   'P 1'
#
loop_
_entity.id
_entity.type
_entity.pdbx_description
1 polymer ?
#
loop_
_entity_poly.entity_id
_entity_poly.type
_entity_poly.pdbx_seq_one_letter_code
_entity_poly.pdbx_strand_id
1 'polypeptide(L)'
;MATEFPHCDITSVDIAPIATHAPRSNIAFEVYDLYAGVAEEDESFDYISCRHVQLAVKEYDRLLFDLHRVLRPGGLISICEVDSRLYEVDGPPYTTPISTCLPNLARGIDLIRRGIVNQGIDLEAIYRVGEWMRPGSEWWKRVGEKYQADEKPRRIPANRVSQAASGIHPIHSQVVLLPAGSWHPDPGVAQVGSLLSRMWQLAWRQLEGMLAADGLGEDEAQN
;
A
#
# COMPACT_ATOMS: atom_id res chain seq x y z
N MET A 1 -13.98 -8.21 -8.83
CA MET A 1 -13.20 -8.81 -9.93
C MET A 1 -13.73 -10.18 -10.35
N ALA A 2 -13.45 -11.30 -9.67
CA ALA A 2 -13.87 -12.64 -10.14
C ALA A 2 -15.37 -12.78 -10.48
N THR A 3 -16.25 -12.20 -9.66
CA THR A 3 -17.70 -12.19 -9.92
C THR A 3 -18.09 -11.34 -11.14
N GLU A 4 -17.40 -10.22 -11.35
CA GLU A 4 -17.73 -9.21 -12.36
C GLU A 4 -17.15 -9.55 -13.73
N PHE A 5 -16.00 -10.22 -13.75
CA PHE A 5 -15.28 -10.65 -14.96
C PHE A 5 -15.14 -12.18 -14.97
N PRO A 6 -16.24 -12.93 -15.21
CA PRO A 6 -16.22 -14.40 -15.18
C PRO A 6 -15.39 -15.03 -16.31
N HIS A 7 -15.02 -14.24 -17.33
CA HIS A 7 -14.20 -14.64 -18.47
C HIS A 7 -12.70 -14.44 -18.24
N CYS A 8 -12.30 -13.85 -17.11
CA CYS A 8 -10.90 -13.68 -16.73
C CYS A 8 -10.47 -14.79 -15.77
N ASP A 9 -9.28 -15.32 -16.00
CA ASP A 9 -8.56 -16.15 -15.03
C ASP A 9 -7.83 -15.25 -14.04
N ILE A 10 -8.05 -15.48 -12.74
CA ILE A 10 -7.53 -14.62 -11.68
C ILE A 10 -6.69 -15.43 -10.71
N THR A 11 -5.50 -14.93 -10.40
CA THR A 11 -4.73 -15.39 -9.25
C THR A 11 -4.79 -14.31 -8.17
N SER A 12 -5.21 -14.71 -6.96
CA SER A 12 -5.22 -13.84 -5.78
C SER A 12 -4.13 -14.31 -4.84
N VAL A 13 -3.23 -13.40 -4.47
CA VAL A 13 -2.10 -13.68 -3.59
C VAL A 13 -2.24 -12.90 -2.29
N ASP A 14 -2.04 -13.57 -1.16
CA ASP A 14 -1.98 -12.94 0.16
C ASP A 14 -0.77 -13.49 0.96
N ILE A 15 -0.24 -12.70 1.89
CA ILE A 15 0.82 -13.15 2.81
C ILE A 15 0.25 -13.93 4.00
N ALA A 16 -1.06 -13.83 4.23
CA ALA A 16 -1.76 -14.52 5.31
C ALA A 16 -3.16 -15.00 4.85
N PRO A 17 -3.70 -16.06 5.46
CA PRO A 17 -5.07 -16.49 5.19
C PRO A 17 -6.07 -15.60 5.95
N ILE A 18 -6.48 -14.46 5.35
CA ILE A 18 -7.29 -13.45 6.06
C ILE A 18 -8.81 -13.75 6.00
N ALA A 19 -9.30 -14.48 4.99
CA ALA A 19 -10.72 -14.78 4.87
C ALA A 19 -11.02 -16.11 4.17
N THR A 20 -12.16 -16.73 4.51
CA THR A 20 -12.73 -17.83 3.73
C THR A 20 -13.27 -17.31 2.40
N HIS A 21 -12.77 -17.87 1.31
CA HIS A 21 -13.21 -17.52 -0.03
C HIS A 21 -14.30 -18.46 -0.54
N ALA A 22 -15.32 -17.89 -1.18
CA ALA A 22 -16.30 -18.71 -1.89
C ALA A 22 -15.66 -19.28 -3.17
N PRO A 23 -15.67 -20.61 -3.36
CA PRO A 23 -15.05 -21.24 -4.52
C PRO A 23 -15.71 -20.77 -5.82
N ARG A 24 -14.88 -20.47 -6.82
CA ARG A 24 -15.27 -20.06 -8.18
C ARG A 24 -14.28 -20.67 -9.16
N SER A 25 -14.74 -20.97 -10.37
CA SER A 25 -13.91 -21.65 -11.39
C SER A 25 -12.83 -20.77 -11.99
N ASN A 26 -12.97 -19.44 -11.91
CA ASN A 26 -12.11 -18.47 -12.58
C ASN A 26 -11.16 -17.72 -11.62
N ILE A 27 -10.97 -18.21 -10.39
CA ILE A 27 -10.03 -17.63 -9.44
C ILE A 27 -9.34 -18.70 -8.59
N ALA A 28 -8.01 -18.63 -8.54
CA ALA A 28 -7.18 -19.35 -7.60
C ALA A 28 -6.76 -18.43 -6.45
N PHE A 29 -6.74 -18.96 -5.23
CA PHE A 29 -6.27 -18.25 -4.04
C PHE A 29 -4.98 -18.89 -3.57
N GLU A 30 -3.93 -18.08 -3.49
CA GLU A 30 -2.59 -18.49 -3.12
C GLU A 30 -2.15 -17.70 -1.89
N VAL A 31 -1.44 -18.39 -0.99
CA VAL A 31 -0.89 -17.79 0.22
C VAL A 31 0.58 -18.13 0.28
N TYR A 32 1.44 -17.14 0.12
CA TYR A 32 2.88 -17.34 0.16
C TYR A 32 3.63 -16.07 0.55
N ASP A 33 4.90 -16.26 0.90
CA ASP A 33 5.80 -15.19 1.30
C ASP A 33 6.27 -14.37 0.08
N LEU A 34 5.83 -13.12 -0.03
CA LEU A 34 6.26 -12.20 -1.08
C LEU A 34 7.75 -11.84 -1.01
N TYR A 35 8.43 -12.05 0.12
CA TYR A 35 9.90 -11.85 0.21
C TYR A 35 10.68 -12.94 -0.53
N ALA A 36 10.07 -14.10 -0.80
CA ALA A 36 10.61 -15.10 -1.71
C ALA A 36 10.42 -14.70 -3.19
N GLY A 37 9.72 -13.59 -3.45
CA GLY A 37 9.35 -13.11 -4.77
C GLY A 37 8.00 -13.65 -5.23
N VAL A 38 7.42 -12.96 -6.20
CA VAL A 38 6.16 -13.36 -6.84
C VAL A 38 6.39 -14.68 -7.59
N ALA A 39 5.57 -15.71 -7.32
CA ALA A 39 5.86 -17.09 -7.74
C ALA A 39 5.69 -17.32 -9.25
N GLU A 40 4.88 -16.47 -9.87
CA GLU A 40 4.47 -16.57 -11.25
C GLU A 40 5.60 -16.22 -12.21
N GLU A 41 5.52 -16.85 -13.39
CA GLU A 41 6.47 -16.67 -14.46
C GLU A 41 6.46 -15.22 -14.97
N ASP A 42 7.54 -14.87 -15.64
CA ASP A 42 7.70 -13.56 -16.26
C ASP A 42 6.62 -13.35 -17.32
N GLU A 43 6.08 -12.13 -17.42
CA GLU A 43 5.10 -11.77 -18.45
C GLU A 43 3.85 -12.70 -18.46
N SER A 44 3.37 -13.07 -17.27
CA SER A 44 2.23 -13.96 -17.06
C SER A 44 0.89 -13.24 -16.96
N PHE A 45 0.87 -11.97 -16.54
CA PHE A 45 -0.37 -11.23 -16.28
C PHE A 45 -0.61 -10.08 -17.27
N ASP A 46 -1.86 -9.97 -17.75
CA ASP A 46 -2.33 -8.82 -18.54
C ASP A 46 -2.73 -7.62 -17.65
N TYR A 47 -3.13 -7.91 -16.40
CA TYR A 47 -3.51 -6.89 -15.42
C TYR A 47 -3.09 -7.28 -14.00
N ILE A 48 -2.57 -6.32 -13.24
CA ILE A 48 -2.19 -6.47 -11.84
C ILE A 48 -2.93 -5.43 -10.98
N SER A 49 -3.50 -5.87 -9.86
CA SER A 49 -4.03 -4.99 -8.82
C SER A 49 -3.29 -5.23 -7.51
N CYS A 50 -2.51 -4.23 -7.08
CA CYS A 50 -1.81 -4.22 -5.79
C CYS A 50 -2.51 -3.24 -4.86
N ARG A 51 -3.06 -3.72 -3.74
CA ARG A 51 -3.92 -2.90 -2.87
C ARG A 51 -3.55 -3.08 -1.40
N HIS A 52 -3.26 -1.97 -0.72
CA HIS A 52 -3.03 -1.90 0.71
C HIS A 52 -1.88 -2.81 1.19
N VAL A 53 -0.81 -2.91 0.39
CA VAL A 53 0.32 -3.82 0.67
C VAL A 53 1.51 -3.08 1.31
N GLN A 54 1.63 -1.76 1.09
CA GLN A 54 2.80 -0.98 1.53
C GLN A 54 3.04 -1.07 3.05
N LEU A 55 1.99 -1.09 3.87
CA LEU A 55 2.13 -1.20 5.33
C LEU A 55 2.50 -2.62 5.82
N ALA A 56 2.44 -3.63 4.96
CA ALA A 56 2.73 -5.02 5.31
C ALA A 56 4.07 -5.53 4.73
N VAL A 57 4.63 -4.83 3.74
CA VAL A 57 5.83 -5.27 3.00
C VAL A 57 6.97 -4.28 3.15
N LYS A 58 8.06 -4.71 3.81
CA LYS A 58 9.27 -3.92 4.05
C LYS A 58 10.05 -3.62 2.76
N GLU A 59 10.17 -4.63 1.91
CA GLU A 59 10.86 -4.56 0.62
C GLU A 59 9.88 -4.22 -0.50
N TYR A 60 9.11 -3.14 -0.29
CA TYR A 60 8.11 -2.71 -1.26
C TYR A 60 8.74 -2.40 -2.63
N ASP A 61 9.99 -1.94 -2.64
CA ASP A 61 10.76 -1.75 -3.87
C ASP A 61 10.98 -3.04 -4.67
N ARG A 62 11.30 -4.14 -3.97
CA ARG A 62 11.45 -5.47 -4.56
C ARG A 62 10.13 -5.98 -5.11
N LEU A 63 9.04 -5.79 -4.37
CA LEU A 63 7.71 -6.17 -4.81
C LEU A 63 7.34 -5.45 -6.10
N LEU A 64 7.49 -4.12 -6.16
CA LEU A 64 7.21 -3.35 -7.39
C LEU A 64 8.04 -3.84 -8.59
N PHE A 65 9.27 -4.27 -8.36
CA PHE A 65 10.10 -4.87 -9.40
C PHE A 65 9.55 -6.22 -9.88
N ASP A 66 9.09 -7.07 -8.96
CA ASP A 66 8.42 -8.33 -9.33
C ASP A 66 7.12 -8.11 -10.08
N LEU A 67 6.31 -7.11 -9.67
CA LEU A 67 5.07 -6.79 -10.38
C LEU A 67 5.36 -6.38 -11.83
N HIS A 68 6.42 -5.61 -12.08
CA HIS A 68 6.85 -5.31 -13.44
C HIS A 68 7.30 -6.58 -14.19
N ARG A 69 8.03 -7.49 -13.51
CA ARG A 69 8.54 -8.72 -14.12
C ARG A 69 7.41 -9.65 -14.60
N VAL A 70 6.37 -9.83 -13.80
CA VAL A 70 5.24 -10.72 -14.14
C VAL A 70 4.21 -10.05 -15.04
N LEU A 71 4.25 -8.73 -15.21
CA LEU A 71 3.38 -8.01 -16.12
C LEU A 71 3.83 -8.19 -17.57
N ARG A 72 2.89 -8.53 -18.46
CA ARG A 72 3.15 -8.59 -19.90
C ARG A 72 3.49 -7.21 -20.48
N PRO A 73 4.29 -7.16 -21.57
CA PRO A 73 4.41 -5.94 -22.35
C PRO A 73 3.03 -5.45 -22.81
N GLY A 74 2.67 -4.22 -22.44
CA GLY A 74 1.35 -3.64 -22.72
C GLY A 74 0.27 -3.95 -21.68
N GLY A 75 0.58 -4.72 -20.63
CA GLY A 75 -0.31 -4.96 -19.50
C GLY A 75 -0.52 -3.71 -18.64
N LEU A 76 -1.53 -3.75 -17.78
CA LEU A 76 -1.90 -2.65 -16.89
C LEU A 76 -1.65 -3.00 -15.42
N ILE A 77 -1.11 -2.04 -14.66
CA ILE A 77 -0.98 -2.16 -13.21
C ILE A 77 -1.75 -1.04 -12.51
N SER A 78 -2.53 -1.42 -11.50
CA SER A 78 -3.15 -0.49 -10.56
C SER A 78 -2.56 -0.68 -9.17
N ILE A 79 -2.21 0.43 -8.52
CA ILE A 79 -1.69 0.45 -7.16
C ILE A 79 -2.59 1.36 -6.35
N CYS A 80 -3.14 0.84 -5.26
CA CYS A 80 -4.02 1.58 -4.36
C CYS A 80 -3.49 1.44 -2.94
N GLU A 81 -2.94 2.53 -2.41
CA GLU A 81 -2.42 2.59 -1.06
C GLU A 81 -3.17 3.63 -0.24
N VAL A 82 -3.12 3.47 1.08
CA VAL A 82 -3.73 4.41 2.03
C VAL A 82 -2.60 5.17 2.71
N ASP A 83 -2.73 6.49 2.73
CA ASP A 83 -1.80 7.33 3.47
C ASP A 83 -1.95 7.06 4.98
N SER A 84 -0.81 7.00 5.67
CA SER A 84 -0.75 6.84 7.12
C SER A 84 -0.82 8.18 7.87
N ARG A 85 -1.02 9.29 7.16
CA ARG A 85 -1.31 10.61 7.73
C ARG A 85 -2.81 10.93 7.66
N LEU A 86 -3.27 11.73 8.61
CA LEU A 86 -4.54 12.45 8.53
C LEU A 86 -4.28 13.92 8.25
N TYR A 87 -5.19 14.54 7.51
CA TYR A 87 -5.03 15.89 6.99
C TYR A 87 -6.13 16.83 7.51
N GLU A 88 -5.80 18.10 7.63
CA GLU A 88 -6.77 19.16 7.90
C GLU A 88 -7.72 19.33 6.71
N VAL A 89 -8.90 19.90 6.99
CA VAL A 89 -9.87 20.30 5.96
C VAL A 89 -9.66 21.78 5.62
N ASP A 90 -8.42 22.17 5.32
CA ASP A 90 -8.01 23.55 5.01
C ASP A 90 -8.16 23.92 3.52
N GLY A 91 -8.57 22.94 2.69
CA GLY A 91 -8.82 23.07 1.26
C GLY A 91 -7.76 22.34 0.42
N PRO A 92 -8.01 22.13 -0.88
CA PRO A 92 -7.03 21.52 -1.77
C PRO A 92 -5.70 22.31 -1.75
N PRO A 93 -4.53 21.66 -1.70
CA PRO A 93 -4.29 20.23 -1.98
C PRO A 93 -4.38 19.28 -0.77
N TYR A 94 -4.88 19.71 0.40
CA TYR A 94 -4.98 18.89 1.63
C TYR A 94 -3.66 18.24 2.03
N THR A 95 -2.64 19.08 2.21
CA THR A 95 -1.27 18.63 2.52
C THR A 95 -0.87 18.88 3.97
N THR A 96 -1.69 19.62 4.71
CA THR A 96 -1.44 19.95 6.10
C THR A 96 -1.88 18.79 6.99
N PRO A 97 -0.97 18.12 7.73
CA PRO A 97 -1.37 17.10 8.70
C PRO A 97 -2.28 17.69 9.78
N ILE A 98 -3.13 16.86 10.40
CA ILE A 98 -4.17 17.25 11.38
C ILE A 98 -3.63 17.76 12.75
N SER A 99 -2.67 18.68 12.73
CA SER A 99 -1.98 19.16 13.93
C SER A 99 -2.70 20.31 14.64
N THR A 100 -3.60 21.03 13.96
CA THR A 100 -4.27 22.21 14.51
C THR A 100 -5.57 21.83 15.19
N CYS A 101 -6.40 21.03 14.53
CA CYS A 101 -7.71 20.66 15.07
C CYS A 101 -7.62 19.54 16.11
N LEU A 102 -6.69 18.59 15.95
CA LEU A 102 -6.56 17.41 16.82
C LEU A 102 -5.08 17.09 17.14
N PRO A 103 -4.38 17.96 17.89
CA PRO A 103 -2.94 17.82 18.17
C PRO A 103 -2.56 16.48 18.84
N ASN A 104 -3.41 15.96 19.74
CA ASN A 104 -3.15 14.68 20.41
C ASN A 104 -3.26 13.49 19.44
N LEU A 105 -4.23 13.54 18.52
CA LEU A 105 -4.37 12.54 17.46
C LEU A 105 -3.18 12.59 16.49
N ALA A 106 -2.72 13.79 16.11
CA ALA A 106 -1.52 13.95 15.30
C ALA A 106 -0.29 13.33 15.97
N ARG A 107 -0.10 13.58 17.27
CA ARG A 107 0.99 12.95 18.05
C ARG A 107 0.87 11.43 18.07
N GLY A 108 -0.33 10.89 18.26
CA GLY A 108 -0.57 9.44 18.24
C GLY A 108 -0.26 8.83 16.88
N ILE A 109 -0.67 9.47 15.78
CA ILE A 109 -0.33 9.07 14.42
C ILE A 109 1.19 9.07 14.20
N ASP A 110 1.89 10.11 14.67
CA ASP A 110 3.35 10.18 14.56
C ASP A 110 4.05 9.07 15.36
N LEU A 111 3.51 8.65 16.50
CA LEU A 111 4.01 7.50 17.26
C LEU A 111 3.83 6.20 16.48
N ILE A 112 2.64 5.96 15.92
CA ILE A 112 2.37 4.78 15.08
C ILE A 112 3.33 4.76 13.88
N ARG A 113 3.45 5.89 13.17
CA ARG A 113 4.32 6.02 12.00
C ARG A 113 5.78 5.75 12.35
N ARG A 114 6.29 6.28 13.47
CA ARG A 114 7.64 5.96 13.98
C ARG A 114 7.80 4.48 14.25
N GLY A 115 6.79 3.84 14.87
CA GLY A 115 6.77 2.40 15.09
C GLY A 115 6.88 1.59 13.80
N ILE A 116 6.11 1.97 12.76
CA ILE A 116 6.13 1.33 11.44
C ILE A 116 7.49 1.51 10.76
N VAL A 117 8.05 2.72 10.76
CA VAL A 117 9.38 2.99 10.21
C VAL A 117 10.46 2.19 10.93
N ASN A 118 10.38 2.07 12.26
CA ASN A 118 11.32 1.26 13.04
C ASN A 118 11.26 -0.24 12.69
N GLN A 119 10.16 -0.74 12.11
CA GLN A 119 10.07 -2.11 11.59
C GLN A 119 10.71 -2.28 10.21
N GLY A 120 11.18 -1.18 9.59
CA GLY A 120 11.82 -1.16 8.28
C GLY A 120 10.86 -0.88 7.12
N ILE A 121 9.64 -0.43 7.39
CA ILE A 121 8.65 -0.12 6.34
C ILE A 121 8.86 1.33 5.85
N ASP A 122 8.96 1.49 4.53
CA ASP A 122 9.10 2.80 3.88
C ASP A 122 7.73 3.46 3.69
N LEU A 123 7.33 4.30 4.65
CA LEU A 123 6.07 5.07 4.59
C LEU A 123 6.03 6.11 3.46
N GLU A 124 7.18 6.51 2.93
CA GLU A 124 7.27 7.53 1.89
C GLU A 124 7.27 6.92 0.48
N ALA A 125 7.19 5.59 0.36
CA ALA A 125 7.11 4.89 -0.91
C ALA A 125 5.88 5.34 -1.73
N ILE A 126 4.72 5.50 -1.09
CA ILE A 126 3.44 5.81 -1.75
C ILE A 126 3.47 7.12 -2.55
N TYR A 127 4.26 8.10 -2.10
CA TYR A 127 4.41 9.39 -2.80
C TYR A 127 5.37 9.31 -4.00
N ARG A 128 6.22 8.28 -4.03
CA ARG A 128 7.32 8.16 -5.00
C ARG A 128 7.09 7.07 -6.05
N VAL A 129 6.13 6.16 -5.85
CA VAL A 129 5.82 5.06 -6.80
C VAL A 129 5.66 5.59 -8.22
N GLY A 130 4.91 6.68 -8.41
CA GLY A 130 4.67 7.25 -9.73
C GLY A 130 5.92 7.84 -10.40
N GLU A 131 6.97 8.20 -9.65
CA GLU A 131 8.26 8.64 -10.18
C GLU A 131 9.18 7.45 -10.44
N TRP A 132 9.18 6.48 -9.54
CA TRP A 132 9.95 5.24 -9.64
C TRP A 132 9.61 4.46 -10.91
N MET A 133 8.32 4.38 -11.24
CA MET A 133 7.84 3.59 -12.37
C MET A 133 8.05 4.24 -13.73
N ARG A 134 8.49 5.52 -13.81
CA ARG A 134 8.62 6.20 -15.12
C ARG A 134 9.69 5.56 -16.00
N PRO A 135 9.52 5.61 -17.34
CA PRO A 135 10.58 5.25 -18.26
C PRO A 135 11.87 6.05 -17.97
N GLY A 136 13.01 5.37 -17.96
CA GLY A 136 14.31 5.97 -17.69
C GLY A 136 14.57 6.37 -16.23
N SER A 137 13.69 6.02 -15.29
CA SER A 137 13.93 6.28 -13.87
C SER A 137 15.18 5.53 -13.37
N GLU A 138 16.12 6.24 -12.74
CA GLU A 138 17.31 5.65 -12.12
C GLU A 138 16.95 4.71 -10.96
N TRP A 139 15.71 4.77 -10.47
CA TRP A 139 15.19 3.85 -9.46
C TRP A 139 15.31 2.39 -9.90
N TRP A 140 14.98 2.06 -11.15
CA TRP A 140 15.06 0.69 -11.68
C TRP A 140 16.47 0.12 -11.61
N LYS A 141 17.48 0.92 -11.97
CA LYS A 141 18.88 0.52 -11.91
C LYS A 141 19.33 0.30 -10.48
N ARG A 142 19.05 1.26 -9.59
CA ARG A 142 19.42 1.18 -8.18
C ARG A 142 18.81 -0.03 -7.47
N VAL A 143 17.53 -0.31 -7.73
CA VAL A 143 16.85 -1.50 -7.16
C VAL A 143 17.41 -2.78 -7.77
N GLY A 144 17.64 -2.79 -9.08
CA GLY A 144 18.28 -3.90 -9.76
C GLY A 144 19.63 -4.27 -9.16
N GLU A 145 20.52 -3.29 -8.99
CA GLU A 145 21.84 -3.43 -8.39
C GLU A 145 21.76 -3.90 -6.93
N LYS A 146 20.82 -3.36 -6.15
CA LYS A 146 20.58 -3.75 -4.75
C LYS A 146 20.34 -5.25 -4.59
N TYR A 147 19.60 -5.87 -5.51
CA TYR A 147 19.23 -7.30 -5.46
C TYR A 147 19.98 -8.16 -6.50
N GLN A 148 21.03 -7.65 -7.15
CA GLN A 148 21.73 -8.36 -8.23
C GLN A 148 22.60 -9.51 -7.74
N ALA A 149 23.12 -9.37 -6.51
CA ALA A 149 24.01 -10.31 -5.85
C ALA A 149 23.25 -11.34 -4.98
N ASP A 150 21.94 -11.18 -4.79
CA ASP A 150 21.12 -12.11 -4.04
C ASP A 150 21.12 -13.51 -4.66
N GLU A 151 20.81 -14.51 -3.86
CA GLU A 151 20.57 -15.86 -4.35
C GLU A 151 19.18 -15.97 -5.02
N LYS A 152 18.99 -17.01 -5.85
CA LYS A 152 17.65 -17.32 -6.36
C LYS A 152 16.75 -17.74 -5.18
N PRO A 153 15.45 -17.40 -5.21
CA PRO A 153 14.70 -16.71 -6.28
C PRO A 153 14.78 -15.17 -6.26
N ARG A 154 15.39 -14.56 -5.23
CA ARG A 154 15.36 -13.10 -5.01
C ARG A 154 16.19 -12.29 -6.00
N ARG A 155 17.22 -12.91 -6.57
CA ARG A 155 18.16 -12.30 -7.52
C ARG A 155 17.48 -11.59 -8.69
N ILE A 156 17.85 -10.33 -8.93
CA ILE A 156 17.50 -9.59 -10.15
C ILE A 156 18.66 -9.65 -11.15
N PRO A 157 18.53 -10.35 -12.30
CA PRO A 157 19.60 -10.40 -13.29
C PRO A 157 19.68 -9.10 -14.11
N ALA A 158 20.87 -8.77 -14.63
CA ALA A 158 21.14 -7.50 -15.31
C ALA A 158 20.22 -7.22 -16.52
N ASN A 159 19.84 -8.26 -17.27
CA ASN A 159 18.92 -8.11 -18.40
C ASN A 159 17.52 -7.65 -17.94
N ARG A 160 17.07 -8.06 -16.75
CA ARG A 160 15.79 -7.62 -16.17
C ARG A 160 15.84 -6.16 -15.76
N VAL A 161 16.99 -5.69 -15.26
CA VAL A 161 17.20 -4.27 -15.00
C VAL A 161 17.08 -3.44 -16.28
N SER A 162 17.69 -3.92 -17.37
CA SER A 162 17.59 -3.25 -18.68
C SER A 162 16.16 -3.22 -19.21
N GLN A 163 15.40 -4.31 -19.05
CA GLN A 163 14.00 -4.36 -19.46
C GLN A 163 13.13 -3.42 -18.60
N ALA A 164 13.32 -3.43 -17.29
CA ALA A 164 12.54 -2.62 -16.36
C ALA A 164 12.83 -1.11 -16.49
N ALA A 165 13.99 -0.73 -17.03
CA ALA A 165 14.30 0.66 -17.34
C ALA A 165 13.34 1.31 -18.37
N SER A 166 12.62 0.50 -19.16
CA SER A 166 11.51 0.98 -20.00
C SER A 166 10.33 1.52 -19.17
N GLY A 167 10.22 1.12 -17.90
CA GLY A 167 9.21 1.59 -16.96
C GLY A 167 7.78 1.22 -17.35
N ILE A 168 6.83 1.88 -16.69
CA ILE A 168 5.39 1.81 -16.95
C ILE A 168 4.95 3.15 -17.53
N HIS A 169 4.20 3.13 -18.63
CA HIS A 169 3.64 4.34 -19.23
C HIS A 169 2.34 4.06 -20.01
N PRO A 170 1.37 5.01 -20.04
CA PRO A 170 1.32 6.26 -19.26
C PRO A 170 0.97 6.00 -17.78
N ILE A 171 1.39 6.90 -16.89
CA ILE A 171 1.03 6.85 -15.46
C ILE A 171 -0.07 7.87 -15.19
N HIS A 172 -1.19 7.41 -14.63
CA HIS A 172 -2.24 8.24 -14.09
C HIS A 172 -2.33 8.04 -12.58
N SER A 173 -2.41 9.12 -11.82
CA SER A 173 -2.55 9.09 -10.37
C SER A 173 -3.69 10.00 -9.92
N GLN A 174 -4.40 9.54 -8.90
CA GLN A 174 -5.46 10.30 -8.25
C GLN A 174 -5.32 10.13 -6.74
N VAL A 175 -5.46 11.23 -6.01
CA VAL A 175 -5.64 11.20 -4.55
C VAL A 175 -7.13 11.27 -4.27
N VAL A 176 -7.64 10.29 -3.52
CA VAL A 176 -9.02 10.26 -3.06
C VAL A 176 -9.01 10.51 -1.56
N LEU A 177 -9.64 11.60 -1.15
CA LEU A 177 -9.75 11.95 0.26
C LEU A 177 -10.94 11.22 0.87
N LEU A 178 -10.69 10.56 1.99
CA LEU A 178 -11.72 9.91 2.76
C LEU A 178 -12.07 10.79 3.97
N PRO A 179 -13.35 11.07 4.22
CA PRO A 179 -13.75 11.84 5.38
C PRO A 179 -13.44 11.07 6.67
N ALA A 180 -12.91 11.78 7.67
CA ALA A 180 -12.87 11.29 9.04
C ALA A 180 -14.13 11.78 9.77
N GLY A 181 -15.21 10.99 9.73
CA GLY A 181 -16.48 11.31 10.39
C GLY A 181 -17.69 11.36 9.46
N SER A 182 -18.87 11.47 10.06
CA SER A 182 -20.17 11.41 9.38
C SER A 182 -20.68 12.77 8.87
N TRP A 183 -19.80 13.76 8.74
CA TRP A 183 -20.16 15.17 8.51
C TRP A 183 -20.37 15.52 7.03
N HIS A 184 -19.97 14.65 6.10
CA HIS A 184 -20.05 14.95 4.67
C HIS A 184 -21.53 15.02 4.20
N PRO A 185 -21.91 15.98 3.33
CA PRO A 185 -23.30 16.15 2.90
C PRO A 185 -23.81 15.01 2.02
N ASP A 186 -22.94 14.36 1.24
CA ASP A 186 -23.29 13.15 0.49
C ASP A 186 -23.48 11.95 1.45
N PRO A 187 -24.64 11.27 1.44
CA PRO A 187 -24.94 10.18 2.37
C PRO A 187 -24.00 8.96 2.24
N GLY A 188 -23.54 8.64 1.03
CA GLY A 188 -22.63 7.52 0.80
C GLY A 188 -21.25 7.82 1.39
N VAL A 189 -20.75 9.04 1.17
CA VAL A 189 -19.48 9.51 1.73
C VAL A 189 -19.57 9.62 3.26
N ALA A 190 -20.70 10.09 3.80
CA ALA A 190 -20.94 10.12 5.26
C ALA A 190 -20.92 8.71 5.89
N GLN A 191 -21.48 7.71 5.19
CA GLN A 191 -21.43 6.32 5.64
C GLN A 191 -20.00 5.79 5.68
N VAL A 192 -19.20 6.06 4.63
CA VAL A 192 -17.77 5.71 4.60
C VAL A 192 -17.03 6.36 5.77
N GLY A 193 -17.25 7.65 6.00
CA GLY A 193 -16.60 8.36 7.10
C GLY A 193 -17.00 7.84 8.48
N SER A 194 -18.24 7.39 8.65
CA SER A 194 -18.70 6.74 9.90
C SER A 194 -17.97 5.42 10.16
N LEU A 195 -17.77 4.61 9.12
CA LEU A 195 -17.02 3.35 9.22
C LEU A 195 -15.55 3.62 9.58
N LEU A 196 -14.92 4.60 8.94
CA LEU A 196 -13.54 4.99 9.22
C LEU A 196 -13.37 5.51 10.65
N SER A 197 -14.27 6.38 11.12
CA SER A 197 -14.25 6.83 12.51
C SER A 197 -14.39 5.67 13.49
N ARG A 198 -15.25 4.69 13.20
CA ARG A 198 -15.37 3.50 14.05
C ARG A 198 -14.11 2.66 14.06
N MET A 199 -13.48 2.45 12.91
CA MET A 199 -12.21 1.73 12.81
C MET A 199 -11.11 2.43 13.62
N TRP A 200 -10.98 3.75 13.48
CA TRP A 200 -9.99 4.53 14.23
C TRP A 200 -10.25 4.53 15.73
N GLN A 201 -11.51 4.60 16.19
CA GLN A 201 -11.84 4.47 17.61
C GLN A 201 -11.39 3.11 18.18
N LEU A 202 -11.58 2.02 17.42
CA LEU A 202 -11.13 0.70 17.83
C LEU A 202 -9.61 0.58 17.85
N ALA A 203 -8.94 1.13 16.84
CA ALA A 203 -7.49 1.17 16.77
C ALA A 203 -6.87 2.01 17.89
N TRP A 204 -7.42 3.18 18.20
CA TRP A 204 -6.94 4.08 19.25
C TRP A 204 -6.89 3.40 20.63
N ARG A 205 -7.93 2.63 20.97
CA ARG A 205 -7.97 1.85 22.22
C ARG A 205 -6.83 0.83 22.34
N GLN A 206 -6.32 0.32 21.21
CA GLN A 206 -5.16 -0.59 21.23
C GLN A 206 -3.83 0.15 21.46
N LEU A 207 -3.82 1.47 21.29
CA LEU A 207 -2.64 2.32 21.39
C LEU A 207 -2.52 3.00 22.76
N GLU A 208 -3.55 2.92 23.62
CA GLU A 208 -3.60 3.58 24.94
C GLU A 208 -2.32 3.32 25.75
N GLY A 209 -1.87 2.07 25.84
CA GLY A 209 -0.64 1.73 26.56
C GLY A 209 0.63 2.31 25.94
N MET A 210 0.68 2.42 24.61
CA MET A 210 1.80 3.05 23.90
C MET A 210 1.81 4.57 24.11
N LEU A 211 0.63 5.19 24.11
CA LEU A 211 0.45 6.63 24.30
C LEU A 211 0.79 7.05 25.74
N ALA A 212 0.34 6.28 26.73
CA ALA A 212 0.67 6.50 28.14
C ALA A 212 2.19 6.37 28.39
N ALA A 213 2.86 5.40 27.76
CA ALA A 213 4.30 5.25 27.85
C ALA A 213 5.10 6.41 27.24
N ASP A 214 4.52 7.15 26.27
CA ASP A 214 5.10 8.37 25.68
C ASP A 214 4.75 9.64 26.50
N GLY A 215 4.04 9.49 27.63
CA GLY A 215 3.74 10.58 28.55
C GLY A 215 2.46 11.38 28.23
N LEU A 216 1.51 10.81 27.48
CA LEU A 216 0.13 11.30 27.48
C LEU A 216 -0.56 10.91 28.80
N GLY A 217 -1.38 11.81 29.35
CA GLY A 217 -2.15 11.50 30.57
C GLY A 217 -3.15 10.37 30.32
N GLU A 218 -3.41 9.53 31.33
CA GLU A 218 -4.35 8.39 31.20
C GLU A 218 -5.74 8.84 30.71
N ASP A 219 -6.25 9.97 31.21
CA ASP A 219 -7.53 10.55 30.78
C ASP A 219 -7.52 11.03 29.31
N GLU A 220 -6.36 11.43 28.78
CA GLU A 220 -6.21 11.86 27.39
C GLU A 220 -5.99 10.68 26.43
N ALA A 221 -5.44 9.57 26.93
CA ALA A 221 -5.26 8.35 26.16
C ALA A 221 -6.58 7.56 26.00
N GLN A 222 -7.55 7.77 26.91
CA GLN A 222 -8.86 7.10 26.92
C GLN A 222 -9.95 7.79 26.10
N ASN A 223 -9.80 9.10 25.82
CA ASN A 223 -10.75 9.92 25.05
C ASN A 223 -10.36 10.04 23.57
#